data_AF-A0A8I2E536-F1
#
_entry.id   AF-A0A8I2E536-F1
#
_cell.length_a   1.000
_cell.length_b   1.000
_cell.length_c   1.000
_cell.angle_alpha   90.00
_cell.angle_beta   90.00
_cell.angle_gamma   90.00
#
_symmetry.space_group_name_H-M   'P 1'
#
loop_
_entity.id
_entity.type
_entity.pdbx_description
1 polymer ?
#
loop_
_entity_poly.entity_id
_entity_poly.type
_entity_poly.pdbx_seq_one_letter_code
_entity_poly.pdbx_strand_id
1 'polypeptide(L)'
;MFANVFVLLYAAHLICDYALQSDHQAEHKAEHGVTGWCANLAHAATHVLVSAVLLSVGTVVLDLPLSGPVTAAALVWVGASHAFLDRRWPVLWWMAHVGRAPQYAAGGGAAFVDQAGHVTALVLAALAVAA
;
A
#
# COMPACT_ATOMS: atom_id res chain seq x y z
N MET A 1 -3.61 -3.00 20.23
CA MET A 1 -3.83 -1.93 19.23
C MET A 1 -3.10 -2.22 17.92
N PHE A 2 -1.77 -2.42 17.93
CA PHE A 2 -0.98 -2.74 16.74
C PHE A 2 -1.61 -3.80 15.82
N ALA A 3 -1.89 -5.00 16.34
CA ALA A 3 -2.44 -6.10 15.53
C ALA A 3 -3.77 -5.74 14.86
N ASN A 4 -4.67 -5.05 15.57
CA ASN A 4 -5.96 -4.62 15.04
C ASN A 4 -5.77 -3.61 13.90
N VAL A 5 -4.92 -2.59 14.12
CA VAL A 5 -4.62 -1.57 13.10
C VAL A 5 -3.96 -2.21 11.88
N PHE A 6 -2.97 -3.09 12.10
CA PHE A 6 -2.29 -3.81 11.03
C PHE A 6 -3.26 -4.66 10.21
N VAL A 7 -4.13 -5.45 10.84
CA VAL A 7 -5.12 -6.28 10.14
C VAL A 7 -6.09 -5.44 9.33
N LEU A 8 -6.56 -4.31 9.87
CA LEU A 8 -7.44 -3.38 9.15
C LEU A 8 -6.74 -2.77 7.93
N LEU A 9 -5.50 -2.30 8.09
CA LEU A 9 -4.71 -1.78 6.97
C LEU A 9 -4.37 -2.85 5.94
N TYR A 10 -4.04 -4.07 6.38
CA TYR A 10 -3.74 -5.19 5.50
C TYR A 10 -4.96 -5.61 4.69
N ALA A 11 -6.13 -5.68 5.32
CA ALA A 11 -7.40 -5.94 4.63
C ALA A 11 -7.72 -4.83 3.62
N ALA A 12 -7.54 -3.54 4.00
CA ALA A 12 -7.70 -2.42 3.07
C ALA A 12 -6.80 -2.57 1.84
N HIS A 13 -5.53 -2.90 2.05
CA HIS A 13 -4.56 -3.11 0.97
C HIS A 13 -4.99 -4.22 0.01
N LEU A 14 -5.38 -5.39 0.52
CA LEU A 14 -5.85 -6.50 -0.33
C LEU A 14 -7.12 -6.13 -1.12
N ILE A 15 -8.07 -5.43 -0.48
CA ILE A 15 -9.28 -4.96 -1.14
C ILE A 15 -8.92 -4.00 -2.28
N CYS A 16 -8.02 -3.06 -2.03
CA CYS A 16 -7.60 -2.08 -3.02
C CYS A 16 -6.89 -2.73 -4.20
N ASP A 17 -5.93 -3.63 -3.97
CA ASP A 17 -5.09 -4.21 -5.03
C ASP A 17 -5.82 -5.27 -5.86
N TYR A 18 -6.68 -6.08 -5.23
CA TYR A 18 -7.26 -7.24 -5.89
C TYR A 18 -8.74 -7.09 -6.23
N ALA A 19 -9.48 -6.20 -5.55
CA ALA A 19 -10.91 -6.04 -5.79
C ALA A 19 -11.30 -4.67 -6.38
N LEU A 20 -10.56 -3.61 -6.07
CA LEU A 20 -10.90 -2.24 -6.49
C LEU A 20 -9.95 -1.63 -7.52
N GLN A 21 -8.80 -2.25 -7.76
CA GLN A 21 -7.88 -1.82 -8.80
C GLN A 21 -8.43 -2.21 -10.17
N SER A 22 -8.52 -1.24 -11.08
CA SER A 22 -8.94 -1.51 -12.46
C SER A 22 -7.77 -1.93 -13.35
N ASP A 23 -8.08 -2.61 -14.46
CA ASP A 23 -7.09 -2.97 -15.48
C ASP A 23 -6.32 -1.74 -15.98
N HIS A 24 -7.02 -0.63 -16.22
CA HIS A 24 -6.39 0.63 -16.60
C HIS A 24 -5.36 1.09 -15.57
N GLN A 25 -5.68 1.05 -14.27
CA GLN A 25 -4.72 1.40 -13.23
C GLN A 25 -3.54 0.42 -13.22
N ALA A 26 -3.80 -0.88 -13.31
CA ALA A 26 -2.76 -1.91 -13.31
C ALA A 26 -1.78 -1.79 -14.47
N GLU A 27 -2.27 -1.48 -15.66
CA GLU A 27 -1.45 -1.34 -16.85
C GLU A 27 -0.63 -0.04 -16.82
N HIS A 28 -1.26 1.08 -16.43
CA HIS A 28 -0.69 2.41 -16.66
C HIS A 28 0.03 3.01 -15.44
N LYS A 29 -0.19 2.54 -14.19
CA LYS A 29 0.36 3.19 -12.97
C LYS A 29 1.89 3.28 -12.90
N ALA A 30 2.61 2.48 -13.68
CA ALA A 30 4.06 2.52 -13.78
C ALA A 30 4.59 3.38 -14.94
N GLU A 31 3.73 3.79 -15.88
CA GLU A 31 4.13 4.58 -17.05
C GLU A 31 4.67 5.95 -16.67
N HIS A 32 5.54 6.49 -17.53
CA HIS A 32 6.10 7.82 -17.34
C HIS A 32 5.08 8.90 -17.76
N GLY A 33 5.19 10.09 -17.16
CA GLY A 33 4.36 11.23 -17.52
C GLY A 33 3.00 11.26 -16.81
N VAL A 34 2.14 12.16 -17.29
CA VAL A 34 0.89 12.53 -16.60
C VAL A 34 -0.06 11.35 -16.48
N THR A 35 -0.28 10.59 -17.56
CA THR A 35 -1.19 9.43 -17.57
C THR A 35 -0.83 8.42 -16.49
N GLY A 36 0.45 8.02 -16.42
CA GLY A 36 0.89 7.05 -15.42
C GLY A 36 0.82 7.59 -13.99
N TRP A 37 1.14 8.87 -13.78
CA TRP A 37 0.97 9.49 -12.46
C TRP A 37 -0.49 9.62 -12.04
N CYS A 38 -1.39 9.95 -12.97
CA CYS A 38 -2.83 9.99 -12.68
C CYS A 38 -3.37 8.62 -12.31
N ALA A 39 -3.02 7.57 -13.08
CA ALA A 39 -3.41 6.20 -12.77
C ALA A 39 -2.89 5.75 -11.39
N ASN A 40 -1.63 6.07 -11.09
CA ASN A 40 -0.99 5.74 -9.82
C ASN A 40 -1.61 6.49 -8.64
N LEU A 41 -1.76 7.82 -8.73
CA LEU A 41 -2.33 8.62 -7.66
C LEU A 41 -3.81 8.30 -7.42
N ALA A 42 -4.57 7.96 -8.47
CA ALA A 42 -5.93 7.47 -8.30
C ALA A 42 -5.97 6.17 -7.49
N HIS A 43 -5.07 5.23 -7.78
CA HIS A 43 -4.96 3.97 -7.04
C HIS A 43 -4.49 4.19 -5.59
N ALA A 44 -3.45 5.00 -5.38
CA ALA A 44 -2.99 5.36 -4.04
C ALA A 44 -4.08 6.09 -3.22
N ALA A 45 -4.90 6.93 -3.86
CA ALA A 45 -6.05 7.56 -3.22
C ALA A 45 -7.11 6.52 -2.79
N THR A 46 -7.35 5.48 -3.59
CA THR A 46 -8.21 4.35 -3.19
C THR A 46 -7.69 3.69 -1.91
N HIS A 47 -6.37 3.44 -1.82
CA HIS A 47 -5.74 2.91 -0.60
C HIS A 47 -5.97 3.79 0.62
N VAL A 48 -5.80 5.11 0.48
CA VAL A 48 -6.05 6.07 1.57
C VAL A 48 -7.51 6.04 2.01
N LEU A 49 -8.45 6.07 1.07
CA LEU A 49 -9.88 6.10 1.37
C LEU A 49 -10.36 4.82 2.05
N VAL A 50 -10.01 3.64 1.52
CA VAL A 50 -10.42 2.36 2.09
C VAL A 50 -9.77 2.14 3.45
N SER A 51 -8.50 2.50 3.61
CA SER A 51 -7.81 2.45 4.90
C SER A 51 -8.48 3.36 5.93
N ALA A 52 -8.82 4.60 5.56
CA ALA A 52 -9.53 5.52 6.44
C ALA A 52 -10.89 4.96 6.88
N VAL A 53 -11.66 4.39 5.96
CA VAL A 53 -12.94 3.73 6.26
C VAL A 53 -12.76 2.57 7.25
N LEU A 54 -11.83 1.64 6.99
CA LEU A 54 -11.64 0.49 7.88
C LEU A 54 -11.09 0.89 9.25
N LEU A 55 -10.23 1.90 9.32
CA LEU A 55 -9.78 2.44 10.60
C LEU A 55 -10.93 3.12 11.36
N SER A 56 -11.79 3.90 10.69
CA SER A 56 -13.00 4.47 11.30
C SER A 56 -13.96 3.40 11.82
N VAL A 57 -14.18 2.32 11.05
CA VAL A 57 -14.96 1.17 11.51
C VAL A 57 -14.29 0.53 12.73
N GLY A 58 -12.97 0.34 12.72
CA GLY A 58 -12.22 -0.16 13.87
C GLY A 58 -12.39 0.72 15.11
N THR A 59 -12.32 2.05 14.96
CA THR A 59 -12.56 3.02 16.05
C THR A 59 -13.94 2.84 16.67
N VAL A 60 -14.99 2.65 15.86
CA VAL A 60 -16.38 2.56 16.34
C VAL A 60 -16.74 1.17 16.86
N VAL A 61 -16.29 0.10 16.20
CA VAL A 61 -16.71 -1.28 16.49
C VAL A 61 -15.82 -1.95 17.53
N LEU A 62 -14.53 -1.61 17.56
CA LEU A 62 -13.54 -2.22 18.45
C LEU A 62 -13.02 -1.23 19.51
N ASP A 63 -13.67 -0.06 19.63
CA ASP A 63 -13.28 1.03 20.54
C ASP A 63 -11.78 1.38 20.44
N LEU A 64 -11.21 1.37 19.23
CA LEU A 64 -9.79 1.68 19.05
C LEU A 64 -9.53 3.16 19.35
N PRO A 65 -8.64 3.50 20.32
CA PRO A 65 -8.37 4.88 20.70
C PRO A 65 -7.38 5.54 19.72
N LEU A 66 -7.77 5.68 18.45
CA LEU A 66 -6.91 6.23 17.41
C LEU A 66 -6.77 7.74 17.53
N SER A 67 -5.53 8.23 17.63
CA SER A 67 -5.22 9.67 17.57
C SER A 67 -5.44 10.19 16.15
N GLY A 68 -6.27 11.23 15.99
CA GLY A 68 -6.55 11.85 14.68
C GLY A 68 -5.28 12.28 13.92
N PRO A 69 -4.38 13.08 14.53
CA PRO A 69 -3.13 13.49 13.88
C PRO A 69 -2.22 12.33 13.47
N VAL A 70 -2.04 11.33 14.34
CA VAL A 70 -1.18 10.16 14.05
C VAL A 70 -1.80 9.29 12.96
N THR A 71 -3.13 9.13 12.99
CA THR A 71 -3.88 8.41 11.95
C THR A 71 -3.76 9.10 10.60
N ALA A 72 -3.86 10.44 10.56
CA ALA A 72 -3.66 11.20 9.33
C ALA A 72 -2.24 11.03 8.78
N ALA A 73 -1.21 11.07 9.63
CA ALA A 73 0.17 10.81 9.23
C ALA A 73 0.36 9.39 8.69
N ALA A 74 -0.27 8.39 9.33
CA ALA A 74 -0.26 7.00 8.87
C ALA A 74 -0.94 6.83 7.51
N LEU A 75 -2.07 7.52 7.25
CA LEU A 75 -2.74 7.51 5.96
C LEU A 75 -1.91 8.18 4.86
N VAL A 76 -1.23 9.30 5.15
CA VAL A 76 -0.28 9.92 4.23
C VAL A 76 0.86 8.94 3.90
N TRP A 77 1.39 8.24 4.91
CA TRP A 77 2.40 7.21 4.70
C TRP A 77 1.92 6.06 3.81
N VAL A 78 0.70 5.56 4.04
CA VAL A 78 0.07 4.53 3.18
C VAL A 78 0.00 5.02 1.73
N GLY A 79 -0.57 6.20 1.49
CA GLY A 79 -0.68 6.73 0.13
C GLY A 79 0.68 6.98 -0.55
N ALA A 80 1.64 7.56 0.17
CA ALA A 80 2.96 7.87 -0.37
C ALA A 80 3.78 6.60 -0.67
N SER A 81 3.76 5.62 0.23
CA SER A 81 4.46 4.35 0.03
C SER A 81 3.87 3.56 -1.15
N HIS A 82 2.54 3.56 -1.31
CA HIS A 82 1.92 2.94 -2.48
C HIS A 82 2.31 3.66 -3.76
N ALA A 83 2.13 4.98 -3.82
CA ALA A 83 2.50 5.77 -4.99
C ALA A 83 3.98 5.63 -5.37
N PHE A 84 4.87 5.36 -4.42
CA PHE A 84 6.29 5.10 -4.69
C PHE A 84 6.55 3.67 -5.19
N LEU A 85 6.05 2.64 -4.50
CA LEU A 85 6.29 1.24 -4.83
C LEU A 85 5.63 0.85 -6.16
N ASP A 86 4.42 1.35 -6.42
CA ASP A 86 3.64 1.11 -7.65
C ASP A 86 4.32 1.60 -8.93
N ARG A 87 5.39 2.40 -8.80
CA ARG A 87 6.25 2.77 -9.92
C ARG A 87 7.08 1.59 -10.45
N ARG A 88 7.04 0.43 -9.78
CA ARG A 88 7.69 -0.86 -10.10
C ARG A 88 9.21 -0.85 -10.13
N TRP A 89 9.84 0.26 -10.51
CA TRP A 89 11.29 0.38 -10.51
C TRP A 89 11.92 0.10 -9.13
N PRO A 90 11.33 0.46 -7.96
CA PRO A 90 11.96 0.14 -6.68
C PRO A 90 12.02 -1.37 -6.44
N VAL A 91 10.92 -2.08 -6.76
CA VAL A 91 10.81 -3.53 -6.65
C VAL A 91 11.77 -4.22 -7.60
N LEU A 92 11.79 -3.80 -8.88
CA LEU A 92 12.69 -4.37 -9.89
C LEU A 92 14.16 -4.10 -9.55
N TRP A 93 14.48 -2.90 -9.06
CA TRP A 93 15.81 -2.55 -8.59
C TRP A 93 16.23 -3.44 -7.42
N TRP A 94 15.36 -3.64 -6.44
CA TRP A 94 15.61 -4.52 -5.30
C TRP A 94 15.88 -5.95 -5.74
N MET A 95 15.03 -6.49 -6.63
CA MET A 95 15.19 -7.85 -7.14
C MET A 95 16.47 -8.02 -7.97
N ALA A 96 16.90 -6.99 -8.70
CA ALA A 96 18.13 -7.02 -9.48
C ALA A 96 19.40 -6.93 -8.61
N HIS A 97 19.39 -6.08 -7.57
CA HIS A 97 20.62 -5.73 -6.84
C HIS A 97 20.75 -6.40 -5.47
N VAL A 98 19.63 -6.59 -4.77
CA VAL A 98 19.61 -7.17 -3.41
C VAL A 98 19.23 -8.64 -3.47
N GLY A 99 18.05 -8.94 -4.02
CA GLY A 99 17.56 -10.32 -4.14
C GLY A 99 18.32 -11.16 -5.17
N ARG A 100 18.98 -10.52 -6.14
CA ARG A 100 19.69 -11.14 -7.28
C ARG A 100 18.85 -12.23 -7.98
N ALA A 101 17.56 -11.95 -8.18
CA ALA A 101 16.57 -12.91 -8.63
C ALA A 101 15.86 -12.50 -9.94
N PRO A 102 16.59 -12.25 -11.04
CA PRO A 102 16.00 -11.74 -12.29
C PRO A 102 15.04 -12.73 -12.95
N GLN A 103 15.32 -14.04 -12.86
CA GLN A 103 14.44 -15.08 -13.41
C GLN A 103 13.11 -15.16 -12.64
N TYR A 104 13.17 -15.03 -11.31
CA TYR A 104 11.96 -14.99 -10.47
C TYR A 104 11.12 -13.75 -10.78
N ALA A 105 11.74 -12.59 -10.95
CA ALA A 105 11.05 -11.37 -11.36
C ALA A 105 10.30 -11.55 -12.68
N ALA A 106 10.97 -12.11 -13.70
CA ALA A 106 10.38 -12.38 -15.01
C ALA A 106 9.27 -13.45 -14.98
N GLY A 107 9.33 -14.39 -14.04
CA GLY A 107 8.31 -15.43 -13.83
C GLY A 107 7.09 -14.98 -13.02
N GLY A 108 6.86 -13.68 -12.85
CA GLY A 108 5.74 -13.13 -12.08
C GLY A 108 6.04 -12.90 -10.59
N GLY A 109 7.24 -13.24 -10.12
CA GLY A 109 7.67 -13.06 -8.74
C GLY A 109 7.71 -11.61 -8.27
N ALA A 110 7.78 -10.64 -9.19
CA ALA A 110 7.79 -9.22 -8.87
C ALA A 110 6.54 -8.79 -8.10
N ALA A 111 5.36 -9.36 -8.40
CA ALA A 111 4.14 -9.05 -7.67
C ALA A 111 4.23 -9.44 -6.18
N PHE A 112 4.87 -10.57 -5.84
CA PHE A 112 5.01 -10.96 -4.44
C PHE A 112 5.99 -10.07 -3.66
N VAL A 113 7.07 -9.61 -4.31
CA VAL A 113 8.03 -8.69 -3.69
C VAL A 113 7.43 -7.30 -3.50
N ASP A 114 6.61 -6.87 -4.47
CA ASP A 114 5.79 -5.66 -4.38
C ASP A 114 4.88 -5.71 -3.15
N GLN A 115 4.06 -6.76 -3.02
CA GLN A 115 3.19 -6.97 -1.86
C GLN A 115 3.97 -7.00 -0.54
N ALA A 116 5.14 -7.63 -0.50
CA ALA A 116 5.99 -7.62 0.70
C ALA A 116 6.44 -6.19 1.07
N GLY A 117 6.76 -5.35 0.08
CA GLY A 117 7.06 -3.94 0.30
C GLY A 117 5.89 -3.16 0.87
N HIS A 118 4.69 -3.33 0.30
CA HIS A 118 3.48 -2.68 0.79
C HIS A 118 3.13 -3.14 2.21
N VAL A 119 3.09 -4.44 2.49
CA VAL A 119 2.84 -4.99 3.83
C VAL A 119 3.85 -4.46 4.85
N THR A 120 5.12 -4.33 4.47
CA THR A 120 6.14 -3.72 5.35
C THR A 120 5.80 -2.26 5.66
N ALA A 121 5.37 -1.47 4.67
CA ALA A 121 4.91 -0.10 4.90
C ALA A 121 3.69 -0.05 5.84
N LEU A 122 2.75 -0.98 5.72
CA LEU A 122 1.60 -1.08 6.63
C LEU A 122 1.99 -1.43 8.07
N VAL A 123 2.98 -2.32 8.25
CA VAL A 123 3.53 -2.63 9.58
C VAL A 123 4.10 -1.35 10.22
N LEU A 124 4.86 -0.55 9.46
CA LEU A 124 5.41 0.71 9.97
C LEU A 124 4.32 1.72 10.35
N ALA A 125 3.27 1.84 9.53
CA ALA A 125 2.11 2.67 9.87
C ALA A 125 1.42 2.18 11.15
N ALA A 126 1.17 0.88 11.27
CA ALA A 126 0.53 0.30 12.44
C ALA A 126 1.38 0.45 13.71
N LEU A 127 2.72 0.36 13.61
CA LEU A 127 3.64 0.65 14.71
C LEU A 127 3.55 2.11 15.15
N ALA A 128 3.56 3.05 14.19
CA ALA A 128 3.46 4.48 14.50
C ALA A 128 2.13 4.86 15.16
N VAL A 129 1.02 4.24 14.73
CA VAL A 129 -0.29 4.42 15.37
C VAL A 129 -0.32 3.79 16.76
N ALA A 130 0.41 2.69 16.98
CA ALA A 130 0.41 1.92 18.22
C ALA A 130 1.33 2.44 19.34
N ALA A 131 2.30 3.30 19.00
CA ALA A 131 3.28 3.88 19.91
C ALA A 131 2.71 5.07 20.69
#